data_AF-A0A7W1XV03-F1
#
_entry.id   AF-A0A7W1XV03-F1
#
_cell.length_a   1.000
_cell.length_b   1.000
_cell.length_c   1.000
_cell.angle_alpha   90.00
_cell.angle_beta   90.00
_cell.angle_gamma   90.00
#
_symmetry.space_group_name_H-M   'P 1'
#
loop_
_entity.id
_entity.type
_entity.pdbx_description
1 polymer ?
#
loop_
_entity_poly.entity_id
_entity_poly.type
_entity_poly.pdbx_seq_one_letter_code
_entity_poly.pdbx_strand_id
1 'polypeptide(L)'
;MIGRKIFILFLAALLFLVGIVGNSNIAIAAEEQEKNSEGYSLISDLLTIFPEDQIEKAEAKGYEVKFSKYQPSQYNLEIFTEETSFYELDTKLSNQVYILINEFNNFIWQALLSWNFTVILIVENAFSLNVVDQFADAVEEAVQQLAGFSGSGYGSTGLMGNFLTLMIIIAGAWIAYKGLIKKKTTEALGGMLSSVLVLMLGLVFFANAGGVMQYLNEISSGLSQELMGVGIEFQENLEEGEVNYPADVSSLVVSDKLYNMMVYEPYLMLQYAKTSSDPELTQGRIQKILAFKPGSTARQNMVKEEVKKFNNPMVTTEGVFQRLTLLILLCVSHFILGLLFLFIAGAMIVYQFLFLLIALFAPFAFLMALNPAWSSVAVNWFKKFVGYQLIKLIIGVFFSMLLTISQFLYTMSPPDKVGYIWTIAIQLILVIGVIWKREELFSIMKAPMGKGDSFKGEFNIQMPIDYMTKYTQSLASKAKKIKLRR
;
A
#
# COMPACT_ATOMS: atom_id res chain seq x y z
N MET A 1 18.40 9.70 37.31
CA MET A 1 19.36 10.71 36.79
C MET A 1 20.21 10.21 35.61
N ILE A 2 20.52 8.91 35.50
CA ILE A 2 21.38 8.35 34.43
C ILE A 2 20.71 8.39 33.04
N GLY A 3 19.40 8.09 32.93
CA GLY A 3 18.69 8.10 31.64
C GLY A 3 18.59 9.48 30.97
N ARG A 4 18.51 10.57 31.74
CA ARG A 4 18.46 11.94 31.19
C ARG A 4 19.81 12.37 30.61
N LYS A 5 20.92 11.94 31.22
CA LYS A 5 22.28 12.19 30.70
C LYS A 5 22.56 11.37 29.44
N ILE A 6 22.11 10.11 29.39
CA ILE A 6 22.25 9.24 28.21
C ILE A 6 21.40 9.79 27.04
N PHE A 7 20.18 10.25 27.31
CA PHE A 7 19.33 10.88 26.29
C PHE A 7 19.93 12.19 25.76
N ILE A 8 20.49 13.03 26.62
CA ILE A 8 21.17 14.27 26.20
C ILE A 8 22.46 13.96 25.43
N LEU A 9 23.23 12.94 25.83
CA LEU A 9 24.41 12.48 25.10
C LEU A 9 24.05 11.87 23.75
N PHE A 10 22.95 11.13 23.66
CA PHE A 10 22.44 10.59 22.41
C PHE A 10 21.92 11.70 21.49
N LEU A 11 21.18 12.67 22.03
CA LEU A 11 20.73 13.85 21.28
C LEU A 11 21.91 14.70 20.82
N ALA A 12 22.93 14.90 21.66
CA ALA A 12 24.14 15.62 21.31
C ALA A 12 24.98 14.88 20.26
N ALA A 13 25.09 13.55 20.35
CA ALA A 13 25.76 12.73 19.34
C ALA A 13 24.99 12.72 18.01
N LEU A 14 23.67 12.68 18.05
CA LEU A 14 22.80 12.80 16.88
C LEU A 14 22.93 14.19 16.24
N LEU A 15 22.95 15.27 17.04
CA LEU A 15 23.20 16.64 16.57
C LEU A 15 24.61 16.82 15.99
N PHE A 16 25.62 16.14 16.56
CA PHE A 16 26.99 16.17 16.04
C PHE A 16 27.12 15.40 14.72
N LEU A 17 26.40 14.28 14.56
CA LEU A 17 26.32 13.53 13.30
C LEU A 17 25.54 14.28 12.21
N VAL A 18 24.43 14.94 12.55
CA VAL A 18 23.66 15.80 11.63
C VAL A 18 24.51 17.01 11.21
N GLY A 19 25.28 17.59 12.14
CA GLY A 19 26.22 18.67 11.85
C GLY A 19 27.41 18.28 10.96
N ILE A 20 27.69 16.99 10.75
CA ILE A 20 28.73 16.53 9.81
C ILE A 20 28.14 16.28 8.42
N VAL A 21 26.86 15.86 8.33
CA VAL A 21 26.18 15.64 7.04
C VAL A 21 25.70 16.94 6.41
N GLY A 22 25.34 17.95 7.21
CA GLY A 22 24.92 19.29 6.73
C GLY A 22 26.07 20.28 6.47
N ASN A 23 27.32 19.88 6.64
CA ASN A 23 28.45 20.82 6.68
C ASN A 23 29.49 20.56 5.59
N SER A 24 29.09 20.79 4.34
CA SER A 24 30.04 20.96 3.22
C SER A 24 30.55 22.40 3.06
N ASN A 25 30.26 23.32 3.98
CA ASN A 25 30.75 24.70 3.93
C ASN A 25 31.24 25.19 5.31
N ILE A 26 32.37 24.69 5.79
CA ILE A 26 33.26 25.49 6.64
C ILE A 26 34.61 25.55 5.94
N ALA A 27 34.79 26.59 5.13
CA ALA A 27 36.11 27.10 4.78
C ALA A 27 36.18 28.54 5.28
N ILE A 28 37.05 28.73 6.28
CA ILE A 28 37.52 30.03 6.73
C ILE A 28 38.29 30.66 5.56
N ALA A 29 37.86 31.86 5.17
CA ALA A 29 38.57 32.85 4.34
C ALA A 29 39.34 32.33 3.11
N ALA A 30 38.71 32.37 1.94
CA ALA A 30 39.35 32.77 0.68
C ALA A 30 38.28 32.97 -0.41
N GLU A 31 38.24 34.19 -0.95
CA GLU A 31 37.84 34.63 -2.29
C GLU A 31 36.53 34.13 -2.95
N GLU A 32 35.76 35.12 -3.38
CA GLU A 32 34.63 35.05 -4.32
C GLU A 32 34.93 34.13 -5.51
N GLN A 33 34.19 33.03 -5.60
CA GLN A 33 33.86 32.41 -6.88
C GLN A 33 32.39 32.00 -6.88
N GLU A 34 31.58 32.72 -7.65
CA GLU A 34 30.26 32.28 -8.11
C GLU A 34 30.42 30.95 -8.86
N LYS A 35 30.32 29.83 -8.14
CA LYS A 35 30.01 28.53 -8.74
C LYS A 35 28.50 28.36 -8.71
N ASN A 36 27.86 28.42 -9.88
CA ASN A 36 26.53 27.85 -10.08
C ASN A 36 26.58 26.37 -9.67
N SER A 37 26.17 26.06 -8.45
CA SER A 37 26.06 24.69 -7.98
C SER A 37 24.74 24.10 -8.48
N GLU A 38 24.78 22.94 -9.14
CA GLU A 38 23.59 22.22 -9.60
C GLU A 38 22.75 21.61 -8.46
N GLY A 39 23.07 21.94 -7.20
CA GLY A 39 22.48 21.35 -5.99
C GLY A 39 23.00 19.94 -5.69
N TYR A 40 22.42 19.28 -4.70
CA TYR A 40 22.79 17.94 -4.27
C TYR A 40 21.59 16.98 -4.23
N SER A 41 21.88 15.68 -4.30
CA SER A 41 20.91 14.59 -4.09
C SER A 41 21.13 13.95 -2.73
N LEU A 42 20.08 13.35 -2.17
CA LEU A 42 20.14 12.72 -0.85
C LEU A 42 19.99 11.20 -0.96
N ILE A 43 20.31 10.48 0.13
CA ILE A 43 20.15 9.02 0.22
C ILE A 43 18.70 8.60 -0.08
N SER A 44 17.72 9.44 0.26
CA SER A 44 16.31 9.22 -0.04
C SER A 44 16.04 9.05 -1.55
N ASP A 45 16.77 9.77 -2.41
CA ASP A 45 16.67 9.62 -3.88
C ASP A 45 17.20 8.25 -4.33
N LEU A 46 18.29 7.77 -3.73
CA LEU A 46 18.89 6.47 -4.07
C LEU A 46 18.01 5.28 -3.63
N LEU A 47 17.22 5.48 -2.58
CA LEU A 47 16.28 4.47 -2.07
C LEU A 47 14.96 4.44 -2.84
N THR A 48 14.70 5.43 -3.69
CA THR A 48 13.44 5.59 -4.41
C THR A 48 13.66 5.31 -5.88
N ILE A 49 13.12 4.17 -6.35
CA ILE A 49 13.17 3.77 -7.75
C ILE A 49 11.74 3.78 -8.28
N PHE A 50 11.48 4.67 -9.23
CA PHE A 50 10.17 4.79 -9.86
C PHE A 50 9.98 3.72 -10.94
N PRO A 51 8.75 3.21 -11.15
CA PRO A 51 8.46 2.22 -12.18
C PRO A 51 8.39 2.87 -13.58
N GLU A 52 9.54 3.18 -14.17
CA GLU A 52 9.66 3.91 -15.46
C GLU A 52 8.81 3.30 -16.58
N ASP A 53 8.86 1.97 -16.75
CA ASP A 53 8.08 1.26 -17.78
C ASP A 53 6.55 1.45 -17.64
N GLN A 54 6.05 1.55 -16.41
CA GLN A 54 4.62 1.77 -16.17
C GLN A 54 4.24 3.24 -16.40
N ILE A 55 5.14 4.16 -16.03
CA ILE A 55 4.96 5.60 -16.22
C ILE A 55 4.89 5.92 -17.71
N GLU A 56 5.83 5.41 -18.52
CA GLU A 56 5.83 5.64 -19.98
C GLU A 56 4.53 5.15 -20.65
N LYS A 57 4.03 3.98 -20.23
CA LYS A 57 2.75 3.44 -20.72
C LYS A 57 1.56 4.32 -20.32
N ALA A 58 1.57 4.89 -19.13
CA ALA A 58 0.52 5.76 -18.65
C ALA A 58 0.52 7.12 -19.35
N GLU A 59 1.71 7.69 -19.58
CA GLU A 59 1.89 8.93 -20.34
C GLU A 59 1.45 8.78 -21.79
N ALA A 60 1.76 7.64 -22.43
CA ALA A 60 1.28 7.30 -23.77
C ALA A 60 -0.26 7.23 -23.86
N LYS A 61 -0.94 7.06 -22.73
CA LYS A 61 -2.41 7.04 -22.58
C LYS A 61 -3.00 8.35 -22.09
N GLY A 62 -2.18 9.40 -21.93
CA GLY A 62 -2.61 10.74 -21.53
C GLY A 62 -2.72 10.95 -20.01
N TYR A 63 -2.18 10.04 -19.18
CA TYR A 63 -2.13 10.21 -17.73
C TYR A 63 -0.77 10.77 -17.28
N GLU A 64 -0.74 11.99 -16.73
CA GLU A 64 0.46 12.57 -16.11
C GLU A 64 0.62 12.01 -14.70
N VAL A 65 1.67 11.21 -14.48
CA VAL A 65 1.99 10.63 -13.17
C VAL A 65 2.63 11.69 -12.27
N LYS A 66 1.99 12.02 -11.15
CA LYS A 66 2.43 13.12 -10.27
C LYS A 66 3.50 12.69 -9.27
N PHE A 67 3.44 11.47 -8.74
CA PHE A 67 4.33 11.04 -7.66
C PHE A 67 5.79 10.87 -8.08
N SER A 68 6.06 10.67 -9.37
CA SER A 68 7.40 10.56 -9.96
C SER A 68 7.96 11.89 -10.44
N LYS A 69 7.18 12.98 -10.39
CA LYS A 69 7.56 14.29 -10.96
C LYS A 69 8.78 14.91 -10.29
N TYR A 70 8.97 14.67 -9.00
CA TYR A 70 10.11 15.17 -8.23
C TYR A 70 10.68 14.07 -7.35
N GLN A 71 12.00 14.07 -7.22
CA GLN A 71 12.73 13.19 -6.30
C GLN A 71 12.49 13.59 -4.83
N PRO A 72 12.57 12.65 -3.87
CA PRO A 72 12.38 12.92 -2.45
C PRO A 72 13.22 14.10 -1.91
N SER A 73 14.48 14.22 -2.34
CA SER A 73 15.35 15.32 -1.93
C SER A 73 14.81 16.69 -2.31
N GLN A 74 14.08 16.81 -3.41
CA GLN A 74 13.52 18.09 -3.88
C GLN A 74 12.44 18.62 -2.92
N TYR A 75 11.88 17.80 -2.03
CA TYR A 75 10.97 18.24 -0.97
C TYR A 75 11.70 18.73 0.28
N ASN A 76 13.00 19.06 0.20
CA ASN A 76 13.74 19.67 1.32
C ASN A 76 13.08 20.97 1.81
N LEU A 77 13.02 21.15 3.14
CA LEU A 77 12.44 22.31 3.79
C LEU A 77 13.47 23.45 3.83
N GLU A 78 13.13 24.55 3.16
CA GLU A 78 14.06 25.67 3.00
C GLU A 78 13.97 26.64 4.17
N ILE A 79 15.11 27.23 4.53
CA ILE A 79 15.21 28.32 5.50
C ILE A 79 16.02 29.47 4.88
N PHE A 80 15.53 30.69 5.08
CA PHE A 80 16.21 31.92 4.76
C PHE A 80 16.52 32.68 6.05
N THR A 81 17.77 33.09 6.20
CA THR A 81 18.25 33.98 7.25
C THR A 81 18.84 35.23 6.60
N GLU A 82 18.63 36.39 7.21
CA GLU A 82 19.24 37.63 6.73
C GLU A 82 20.76 37.59 6.89
N GLU A 83 21.47 38.19 5.94
CA GLU A 83 22.93 38.34 6.02
C GLU A 83 23.27 39.29 7.17
N THR A 84 23.97 38.77 8.18
CA THR A 84 24.40 39.54 9.35
C THR A 84 25.85 39.98 9.22
N SER A 85 26.13 41.22 9.64
CA SER A 85 27.49 41.76 9.65
C SER A 85 28.35 41.03 10.68
N PHE A 86 29.68 41.01 10.47
CA PHE A 86 30.59 40.22 11.29
C PHE A 86 30.66 40.61 12.78
N TYR A 87 30.22 41.82 13.14
CA TYR A 87 30.16 42.29 14.53
C TYR A 87 28.88 41.87 15.26
N GLU A 88 27.85 41.41 14.56
CA GLU A 88 26.57 40.97 15.14
C GLU A 88 26.64 39.51 15.58
N LEU A 89 27.54 39.22 16.52
CA LEU A 89 27.85 37.86 16.94
C LEU A 89 26.63 37.14 17.53
N ASP A 90 25.78 37.86 18.28
CA ASP A 90 24.57 37.30 18.89
C ASP A 90 23.53 36.89 17.84
N THR A 91 23.24 37.76 16.87
CA THR A 91 22.33 37.47 15.75
C THR A 91 22.87 36.34 14.87
N LYS A 92 24.18 36.33 14.59
CA LYS A 92 24.83 35.24 13.84
C LYS A 92 24.72 33.90 14.57
N LEU A 93 24.93 33.89 15.88
CA LEU A 93 24.78 32.69 16.72
C LEU A 93 23.32 32.21 16.71
N SER A 94 22.36 33.12 16.87
CA SER A 94 20.93 32.81 16.83
C SER A 94 20.52 32.22 15.47
N ASN A 95 20.91 32.86 14.36
CA ASN A 95 20.66 32.36 13.00
C ASN A 95 21.25 30.95 12.81
N GLN A 96 22.46 30.70 13.33
CA GLN A 96 23.07 29.37 13.27
C GLN A 96 22.26 28.32 14.04
N VAL A 97 21.68 28.68 15.19
CA VAL A 97 20.78 27.79 15.94
C VAL A 97 19.53 27.47 15.14
N TYR A 98 18.89 28.46 14.50
CA TYR A 98 17.72 28.21 13.65
C TYR A 98 18.04 27.32 12.45
N ILE A 99 19.19 27.54 11.79
CA ILE A 99 19.66 26.67 10.71
C ILE A 99 19.84 25.24 11.21
N LEU A 100 20.49 25.05 12.37
CA LEU A 100 20.68 23.71 12.96
C LEU A 100 19.35 23.01 13.25
N ILE A 101 18.35 23.74 13.76
CA ILE A 101 17.01 23.18 13.99
C ILE A 101 16.33 22.85 12.66
N ASN A 102 16.50 23.67 11.62
CA ASN A 102 15.97 23.36 10.29
C ASN A 102 16.64 22.11 9.68
N GLU A 103 17.94 21.92 9.87
CA GLU A 103 18.63 20.68 9.49
C GLU A 103 18.08 19.47 10.25
N PHE A 104 17.76 19.63 11.54
CA PHE A 104 17.09 18.58 12.31
C PHE A 104 15.66 18.30 11.81
N ASN A 105 14.90 19.34 11.44
CA ASN A 105 13.60 19.18 10.78
C ASN A 105 13.76 18.42 9.46
N ASN A 106 14.73 18.78 8.64
CA ASN A 106 15.03 18.12 7.37
C ASN A 106 15.46 16.67 7.57
N PHE A 107 16.23 16.35 8.60
CA PHE A 107 16.56 14.96 8.93
C PHE A 107 15.30 14.13 9.20
N ILE A 108 14.40 14.61 10.05
CA ILE A 108 13.12 13.93 10.35
C ILE A 108 12.27 13.83 9.08
N TRP A 109 12.16 14.93 8.33
CA TRP A 109 11.35 15.00 7.13
C TRP A 109 11.85 14.06 6.03
N GLN A 110 13.15 13.99 5.78
CA GLN A 110 13.74 13.10 4.78
C GLN A 110 13.60 11.63 5.16
N ALA A 111 13.71 11.30 6.45
CA ALA A 111 13.39 9.96 6.93
C ALA A 111 11.90 9.63 6.71
N LEU A 112 11.00 10.57 6.97
CA LEU A 112 9.58 10.40 6.74
C LEU A 112 9.22 10.29 5.25
N LEU A 113 9.84 11.08 4.38
CA LEU A 113 9.71 10.97 2.92
C LEU A 113 10.14 9.59 2.45
N SER A 114 11.29 9.09 2.91
CA SER A 114 11.78 7.76 2.56
C SER A 114 10.76 6.67 2.95
N TRP A 115 10.17 6.79 4.15
CA TRP A 115 9.08 5.92 4.58
C TRP A 115 7.85 6.04 3.67
N ASN A 116 7.39 7.25 3.39
CA ASN A 116 6.19 7.50 2.59
C ASN A 116 6.35 6.98 1.15
N PHE A 117 7.47 7.27 0.49
CA PHE A 117 7.77 6.75 -0.85
C PHE A 117 7.89 5.23 -0.85
N THR A 118 8.49 4.62 0.19
CA THR A 118 8.53 3.16 0.33
C THR A 118 7.11 2.57 0.41
N VAL A 119 6.23 3.17 1.21
CA VAL A 119 4.82 2.75 1.31
C VAL A 119 4.12 2.88 -0.05
N ILE A 120 4.27 4.03 -0.72
CA ILE A 120 3.67 4.29 -2.03
C ILE A 120 4.12 3.24 -3.04
N LEU A 121 5.43 3.00 -3.15
CA LEU A 121 6.00 2.03 -4.09
C LEU A 121 5.59 0.58 -3.77
N ILE A 122 5.51 0.18 -2.50
CA ILE A 122 5.04 -1.17 -2.16
C ILE A 122 3.57 -1.34 -2.49
N VAL A 123 2.74 -0.32 -2.26
CA VAL A 123 1.33 -0.34 -2.62
C VAL A 123 1.18 -0.37 -4.14
N GLU A 124 1.88 0.50 -4.87
CA GLU A 124 1.93 0.51 -6.33
C GLU A 124 2.21 -0.89 -6.86
N ASN A 125 3.31 -1.49 -6.40
CA ASN A 125 3.69 -2.84 -6.76
C ASN A 125 2.61 -3.85 -6.38
N ALA A 126 1.95 -3.77 -5.23
CA ALA A 126 0.89 -4.74 -4.89
C ALA A 126 -0.30 -4.71 -5.86
N PHE A 127 -0.60 -3.54 -6.44
CA PHE A 127 -1.69 -3.35 -7.41
C PHE A 127 -1.26 -3.62 -8.85
N SER A 128 -0.01 -3.33 -9.23
CA SER A 128 0.51 -3.56 -10.57
C SER A 128 1.09 -4.96 -10.75
N LEU A 129 1.61 -5.57 -9.68
CA LEU A 129 2.26 -6.87 -9.72
C LEU A 129 1.24 -7.93 -10.08
N ASN A 130 1.49 -8.51 -11.24
CA ASN A 130 0.71 -9.60 -11.78
C ASN A 130 1.42 -10.94 -11.51
N VAL A 131 1.50 -11.32 -10.23
CA VAL A 131 2.13 -12.59 -9.83
C VAL A 131 1.46 -13.76 -10.52
N VAL A 132 0.13 -13.69 -10.67
CA VAL A 132 -0.63 -14.76 -11.30
C VAL A 132 -0.14 -14.99 -12.73
N ASP A 133 -0.07 -13.94 -13.56
CA ASP A 133 0.31 -14.11 -14.96
C ASP A 133 1.79 -14.53 -15.09
N GLN A 134 2.67 -14.04 -14.21
CA GLN A 134 4.09 -14.42 -14.21
C GLN A 134 4.33 -15.90 -13.88
N PHE A 135 3.47 -16.50 -13.05
CA PHE A 135 3.66 -17.87 -12.55
C PHE A 135 2.60 -18.86 -13.07
N ALA A 136 1.60 -18.41 -13.82
CA ALA A 136 0.50 -19.22 -14.33
C ALA A 136 1.01 -20.43 -15.13
N ASP A 137 1.94 -20.21 -16.06
CA ASP A 137 2.49 -21.26 -16.92
C ASP A 137 3.28 -22.30 -16.11
N ALA A 138 4.12 -21.84 -15.18
CA ALA A 138 4.89 -22.72 -14.30
C ALA A 138 3.98 -23.55 -13.38
N VAL A 139 2.90 -22.95 -12.87
CA VAL A 139 1.90 -23.66 -12.06
C VAL A 139 1.08 -24.61 -12.92
N GLU A 140 0.75 -24.26 -14.17
CA GLU A 140 0.10 -25.16 -15.12
C GLU A 140 0.94 -26.42 -15.36
N GLU A 141 2.22 -26.27 -15.68
CA GLU A 141 3.13 -27.41 -15.86
C GLU A 141 3.16 -28.30 -14.62
N ALA A 142 3.24 -27.71 -13.42
CA ALA A 142 3.20 -28.46 -12.17
C ALA A 142 1.86 -29.18 -11.98
N VAL A 143 0.73 -28.54 -12.26
CA VAL A 143 -0.62 -29.15 -12.20
C VAL A 143 -0.74 -30.31 -13.19
N GLN A 144 -0.25 -30.15 -14.42
CA GLN A 144 -0.28 -31.18 -15.45
C GLN A 144 0.59 -32.39 -15.05
N GLN A 145 1.81 -32.15 -14.55
CA GLN A 145 2.69 -33.20 -14.06
C GLN A 145 2.07 -33.94 -12.86
N LEU A 146 1.50 -33.22 -11.89
CA LEU A 146 0.83 -33.80 -10.72
C LEU A 146 -0.42 -34.59 -11.12
N ALA A 147 -1.20 -34.11 -12.09
CA ALA A 147 -2.34 -34.84 -12.64
C ALA A 147 -1.90 -36.06 -13.45
N GLY A 148 -0.73 -36.01 -14.09
CA GLY A 148 -0.34 -36.98 -15.11
C GLY A 148 -1.01 -36.70 -16.46
N PHE A 149 -1.27 -35.43 -16.77
CA PHE A 149 -1.88 -35.01 -18.02
C PHE A 149 -0.81 -34.89 -19.12
N SER A 150 -1.08 -35.43 -20.30
CA SER A 150 -0.12 -35.53 -21.41
C SER A 150 -0.54 -34.77 -22.68
N GLY A 151 -1.36 -33.72 -22.53
CA GLY A 151 -1.89 -32.93 -23.66
C GLY A 151 -3.07 -33.60 -24.38
N SER A 152 -3.05 -34.93 -24.55
CA SER A 152 -4.13 -35.72 -25.16
C SER A 152 -5.09 -36.36 -24.15
N GLY A 153 -4.86 -36.17 -22.84
CA GLY A 153 -5.66 -36.77 -21.78
C GLY A 153 -4.84 -37.23 -20.57
N TYR A 154 -5.48 -38.01 -19.70
CA TYR A 154 -4.82 -38.66 -18.55
C TYR A 154 -3.85 -39.74 -19.04
N GLY A 155 -2.57 -39.57 -18.73
CA GLY A 155 -1.51 -40.55 -19.00
C GLY A 155 -1.42 -41.64 -17.93
N SER A 156 -0.33 -42.41 -17.96
CA SER A 156 -0.06 -43.51 -17.01
C SER A 156 0.79 -43.11 -15.81
N THR A 157 1.10 -41.82 -15.65
CA THR A 157 1.89 -41.26 -14.54
C THR A 157 1.03 -40.26 -13.74
N GLY A 158 1.58 -39.68 -12.67
CA GLY A 158 0.85 -38.71 -11.84
C GLY A 158 -0.32 -39.31 -11.06
N LEU A 159 -1.13 -38.45 -10.44
CA LEU A 159 -2.25 -38.87 -9.59
C LEU A 159 -3.35 -39.56 -10.39
N MET A 160 -3.72 -39.03 -11.56
CA MET A 160 -4.76 -39.66 -12.37
C MET A 160 -4.27 -40.98 -12.97
N GLY A 161 -3.05 -41.04 -13.52
CA GLY A 161 -2.56 -42.30 -14.09
C GLY A 161 -2.48 -43.45 -13.09
N ASN A 162 -2.09 -43.17 -11.85
CA ASN A 162 -1.96 -44.20 -10.81
C ASN A 162 -3.29 -44.60 -10.15
N PHE A 163 -4.23 -43.65 -9.98
CA PHE A 163 -5.40 -43.87 -9.11
C PHE A 163 -6.75 -43.75 -9.81
N LEU A 164 -6.81 -43.29 -11.07
CA LEU A 164 -8.08 -43.07 -11.78
C LEU A 164 -8.91 -44.34 -11.89
N THR A 165 -8.32 -45.46 -12.32
CA THR A 165 -9.05 -46.75 -12.44
C THR A 165 -9.61 -47.21 -11.10
N LEU A 166 -8.81 -47.12 -10.03
CA LEU A 166 -9.26 -47.44 -8.68
C LEU A 166 -10.44 -46.55 -8.27
N MET A 167 -10.34 -45.25 -8.52
CA MET A 167 -11.41 -44.30 -8.19
C MET A 167 -12.69 -44.53 -8.99
N ILE A 168 -12.59 -44.92 -10.26
CA ILE A 168 -13.74 -45.31 -11.08
C ILE A 168 -14.41 -46.56 -10.52
N ILE A 169 -13.64 -47.56 -10.07
CA ILE A 169 -14.20 -48.77 -9.44
C ILE A 169 -14.93 -48.40 -8.15
N ILE A 170 -14.33 -47.57 -7.30
CA ILE A 170 -14.95 -47.11 -6.05
C ILE A 170 -16.24 -46.32 -6.33
N ALA A 171 -16.22 -45.41 -7.30
CA ALA A 171 -17.39 -44.65 -7.72
C ALA A 171 -18.50 -45.56 -8.26
N GLY A 172 -18.16 -46.52 -9.12
CA GLY A 172 -19.09 -47.50 -9.67
C GLY A 172 -19.73 -48.38 -8.60
N ALA A 173 -18.95 -48.86 -7.63
CA ALA A 173 -19.46 -49.61 -6.49
C ALA A 173 -20.44 -48.78 -5.64
N TRP A 174 -20.13 -47.50 -5.40
CA TRP A 174 -21.03 -46.59 -4.70
C TRP A 174 -22.35 -46.36 -5.46
N ILE A 175 -22.27 -46.12 -6.77
CA ILE A 175 -23.44 -45.92 -7.64
C ILE A 175 -24.31 -47.18 -7.66
N ALA A 176 -23.71 -48.36 -7.84
CA ALA A 176 -24.40 -49.64 -7.83
C ALA A 176 -25.09 -49.90 -6.47
N TYR A 177 -24.41 -49.62 -5.36
CA TYR A 177 -24.99 -49.73 -4.02
C TYR A 177 -26.19 -48.80 -3.84
N LYS A 178 -26.09 -47.53 -4.25
CA LYS A 178 -27.17 -46.56 -4.14
C LYS A 178 -28.36 -46.90 -5.05
N GLY A 179 -28.09 -47.29 -6.28
CA GLY A 179 -29.10 -47.58 -7.30
C GLY A 179 -29.81 -48.93 -7.08
N LEU A 180 -29.04 -50.00 -6.92
CA LEU A 180 -29.57 -51.37 -6.88
C LEU A 180 -29.97 -51.82 -5.48
N ILE A 181 -29.17 -51.52 -4.45
CA ILE A 181 -29.41 -51.99 -3.08
C ILE A 181 -30.32 -51.03 -2.31
N LYS A 182 -29.98 -49.73 -2.29
CA LYS A 182 -30.77 -48.71 -1.59
C LYS A 182 -31.98 -48.22 -2.38
N LYS A 183 -32.15 -48.65 -3.64
CA LYS A 183 -33.23 -48.25 -4.56
C LYS A 183 -33.37 -46.73 -4.71
N LYS A 184 -32.27 -45.99 -4.53
CA LYS A 184 -32.21 -44.53 -4.69
C LYS A 184 -31.72 -44.19 -6.11
N THR A 185 -32.55 -44.48 -7.10
CA THR A 185 -32.19 -44.37 -8.53
C THR A 185 -31.81 -42.94 -8.94
N THR A 186 -32.54 -41.92 -8.47
CA THR A 186 -32.21 -40.51 -8.75
C THR A 186 -30.86 -40.10 -8.14
N GLU A 187 -30.58 -40.53 -6.91
CA GLU A 187 -29.32 -40.22 -6.20
C GLU A 187 -28.12 -40.91 -6.89
N ALA A 188 -28.33 -42.14 -7.38
CA ALA A 188 -27.34 -42.89 -8.15
C ALA A 188 -27.08 -42.28 -9.54
N LEU A 189 -28.13 -41.87 -10.26
CA LEU A 189 -28.02 -41.20 -11.56
C LEU A 189 -27.32 -39.84 -11.43
N GLY A 190 -27.69 -39.05 -10.41
CA GLY A 190 -27.02 -37.78 -10.11
C GLY A 190 -25.55 -37.98 -9.77
N GLY A 191 -25.22 -39.02 -9.00
CA GLY A 191 -23.83 -39.38 -8.72
C GLY A 191 -23.04 -39.77 -9.97
N MET A 192 -23.61 -40.60 -10.84
CA MET A 192 -23.00 -40.97 -12.12
C MET A 192 -22.72 -39.75 -13.00
N LEU A 193 -23.73 -38.88 -13.18
CA LEU A 193 -23.58 -37.64 -13.95
C LEU A 193 -22.51 -36.73 -13.34
N SER A 194 -22.48 -36.59 -12.00
CA SER A 194 -21.46 -35.82 -11.29
C SER A 194 -20.06 -36.36 -11.54
N SER A 195 -19.85 -37.69 -11.47
CA SER A 195 -18.53 -38.29 -11.73
C SER A 195 -18.05 -38.03 -13.15
N VAL A 196 -18.94 -38.16 -14.15
CA VAL A 196 -18.62 -37.87 -15.55
C VAL A 196 -18.31 -36.38 -15.75
N LEU A 197 -19.10 -35.51 -15.14
CA LEU A 197 -18.89 -34.06 -15.19
C LEU A 197 -17.55 -33.66 -14.55
N VAL A 198 -17.20 -34.25 -13.40
CA VAL A 198 -15.90 -34.02 -12.74
C VAL A 198 -14.74 -34.46 -13.63
N LEU A 199 -14.85 -35.59 -14.34
CA LEU A 199 -13.82 -36.02 -15.29
C LEU A 199 -13.65 -35.04 -16.43
N MET A 200 -14.75 -34.57 -17.01
CA MET A 200 -14.73 -33.61 -18.12
C MET A 200 -14.16 -32.27 -17.68
N LEU A 201 -14.62 -31.72 -16.56
CA LEU A 201 -14.11 -30.45 -16.03
C LEU A 201 -12.63 -30.56 -15.62
N GLY A 202 -12.21 -31.70 -15.05
CA GLY A 202 -10.81 -31.96 -14.74
C GLY A 202 -9.93 -31.93 -15.99
N LEU A 203 -10.36 -32.59 -17.07
CA LEU A 203 -9.64 -32.56 -18.36
C LEU A 203 -9.52 -31.14 -18.90
N VAL A 204 -10.63 -30.38 -18.92
CA VAL A 204 -10.63 -28.99 -19.41
C VAL A 204 -9.71 -28.11 -18.55
N PHE A 205 -9.77 -28.25 -17.23
CA PHE A 205 -8.95 -27.46 -16.32
C PHE A 205 -7.46 -27.80 -16.47
N PHE A 206 -7.07 -29.08 -16.46
CA PHE A 206 -5.66 -29.45 -16.58
C PHE A 206 -5.06 -29.13 -17.95
N ALA A 207 -5.88 -29.13 -19.00
CA ALA A 207 -5.43 -28.77 -20.34
C ALA A 207 -5.06 -27.28 -20.49
N ASN A 208 -5.55 -26.40 -19.61
CA ASN A 208 -5.30 -24.96 -19.68
C ASN A 208 -5.44 -24.29 -18.30
N ALA A 209 -4.73 -24.80 -17.30
CA ALA A 209 -4.86 -24.29 -15.93
C ALA A 209 -4.31 -22.86 -15.81
N GLY A 210 -3.24 -22.56 -16.53
CA GLY A 210 -2.60 -21.26 -16.68
C GLY A 210 -3.57 -20.24 -17.23
N GLY A 211 -4.19 -20.54 -18.38
CA GLY A 211 -5.18 -19.66 -19.00
C GLY A 211 -6.42 -19.42 -18.13
N VAL A 212 -6.89 -20.43 -17.37
CA VAL A 212 -7.99 -20.23 -16.41
C VAL A 212 -7.57 -19.29 -15.28
N MET A 213 -6.35 -19.42 -14.76
CA MET A 213 -5.83 -18.55 -13.71
C MET A 213 -5.67 -17.10 -14.19
N GLN A 214 -5.08 -16.91 -15.38
CA GLN A 214 -4.92 -15.61 -16.02
C GLN A 214 -6.28 -14.94 -16.26
N TYR A 215 -7.25 -15.66 -16.82
CA TYR A 215 -8.60 -15.14 -17.07
C TYR A 215 -9.30 -14.66 -15.78
N LEU A 216 -9.26 -15.46 -14.70
CA LEU A 216 -9.82 -15.05 -13.42
C LEU A 216 -9.08 -13.83 -12.84
N ASN A 217 -7.78 -13.74 -13.08
CA ASN A 217 -6.97 -12.63 -12.62
C ASN A 217 -7.23 -11.34 -13.39
N GLU A 218 -7.42 -11.41 -14.71
CA GLU A 218 -7.84 -10.31 -15.56
C GLU A 218 -9.20 -9.76 -15.13
N ILE A 219 -10.21 -10.63 -14.92
CA ILE A 219 -11.53 -10.20 -14.41
C ILE A 219 -11.39 -9.45 -13.10
N SER A 220 -10.65 -10.02 -12.15
CA SER A 220 -10.54 -9.42 -10.83
C SER A 220 -9.75 -8.12 -10.82
N SER A 221 -8.74 -8.01 -11.67
CA SER A 221 -7.94 -6.80 -11.77
C SER A 221 -8.74 -5.71 -12.50
N GLY A 222 -9.37 -6.04 -13.64
CA GLY A 222 -10.23 -5.14 -14.40
C GLY A 222 -11.41 -4.59 -13.58
N LEU A 223 -12.11 -5.43 -12.81
CA LEU A 223 -13.20 -4.97 -11.93
C LEU A 223 -12.69 -4.08 -10.79
N SER A 224 -11.52 -4.40 -10.20
CA SER A 224 -10.93 -3.54 -9.17
C SER A 224 -10.55 -2.17 -9.74
N GLN A 225 -10.15 -2.13 -11.00
CA GLN A 225 -9.77 -0.93 -11.74
C GLN A 225 -10.97 -0.06 -12.11
N GLU A 226 -12.04 -0.65 -12.62
CA GLU A 226 -13.30 0.04 -12.91
C GLU A 226 -13.90 0.68 -11.65
N LEU A 227 -13.90 -0.06 -10.53
CA LEU A 227 -14.38 0.46 -9.25
C LEU A 227 -13.47 1.54 -8.66
N MET A 228 -12.19 1.57 -9.03
CA MET A 228 -11.30 2.70 -8.76
C MET A 228 -11.68 3.92 -9.62
N GLY A 229 -11.94 3.72 -10.91
CA GLY A 229 -12.43 4.74 -11.84
C GLY A 229 -13.68 5.46 -11.32
N VAL A 230 -14.68 4.72 -10.86
CA VAL A 230 -15.92 5.29 -10.28
C VAL A 230 -15.63 6.20 -9.07
N GLY A 231 -14.68 5.82 -8.21
CA GLY A 231 -14.28 6.65 -7.07
C GLY A 231 -13.58 7.95 -7.49
N ILE A 232 -12.89 7.94 -8.63
CA ILE A 232 -12.23 9.10 -9.22
C ILE A 232 -13.26 9.99 -9.93
N GLU A 233 -14.13 9.42 -10.76
CA GLU A 233 -15.23 10.15 -11.42
C GLU A 233 -16.14 10.84 -10.40
N PHE A 234 -16.48 10.19 -9.29
CA PHE A 234 -17.27 10.82 -8.23
C PHE A 234 -16.58 12.05 -7.63
N GLN A 235 -15.25 12.04 -7.56
CA GLN A 235 -14.44 13.15 -7.07
C GLN A 235 -14.30 14.26 -8.12
N GLU A 236 -14.07 13.90 -9.38
CA GLU A 236 -14.01 14.83 -10.51
C GLU A 236 -15.35 15.53 -10.76
N ASN A 237 -16.48 14.85 -10.51
CA ASN A 237 -17.79 15.52 -10.52
C ASN A 237 -17.95 16.59 -9.42
N LEU A 238 -17.06 16.63 -8.43
CA LEU A 238 -16.98 17.69 -7.42
C LEU A 238 -15.96 18.78 -7.79
N GLU A 239 -15.01 18.50 -8.69
CA GLU A 239 -13.97 19.41 -9.16
C GLU A 239 -13.98 19.41 -10.71
N GLU A 240 -14.69 20.36 -11.33
CA GLU A 240 -14.96 20.44 -12.78
C GLU A 240 -13.83 19.87 -13.68
N GLY A 241 -14.00 18.64 -14.15
CA GLY A 241 -13.17 18.04 -15.18
C GLY A 241 -13.49 16.56 -15.39
N GLU A 242 -13.98 16.18 -16.57
CA GLU A 242 -14.21 14.78 -16.93
C GLU A 242 -12.91 14.14 -17.44
N VAL A 243 -12.31 13.23 -16.67
CA VAL A 243 -11.23 12.39 -17.19
C VAL A 243 -11.48 10.92 -16.85
N ASN A 244 -11.88 10.17 -17.88
CA ASN A 244 -12.06 8.72 -17.79
C ASN A 244 -10.70 8.03 -18.04
N TYR A 245 -10.16 7.35 -17.02
CA TYR A 245 -8.83 6.73 -17.10
C TYR A 245 -8.93 5.24 -17.45
N PRO A 246 -8.04 4.75 -18.33
CA PRO A 246 -8.01 3.33 -18.68
C PRO A 246 -7.57 2.47 -17.49
N ALA A 247 -8.11 1.26 -17.40
CA ALA A 247 -7.99 0.38 -16.25
C ALA A 247 -6.51 0.09 -15.84
N ASP A 248 -5.60 0.06 -16.80
CA ASP A 248 -4.19 -0.29 -16.58
C ASP A 248 -3.32 0.80 -15.93
N VAL A 249 -3.81 2.04 -15.77
CA VAL A 249 -3.10 3.09 -15.02
C VAL A 249 -3.49 3.17 -13.54
N SER A 250 -4.38 2.28 -13.07
CA SER A 250 -4.96 2.34 -11.72
C SER A 250 -3.95 2.31 -10.57
N SER A 251 -2.86 1.54 -10.71
CA SER A 251 -1.81 1.44 -9.69
C SER A 251 -1.12 2.79 -9.50
N LEU A 252 -0.89 3.51 -10.61
CA LEU A 252 -0.29 4.83 -10.61
C LEU A 252 -1.27 5.88 -10.08
N VAL A 253 -2.57 5.75 -10.37
CA VAL A 253 -3.58 6.63 -9.76
C VAL A 253 -3.61 6.45 -8.24
N VAL A 254 -3.63 5.21 -7.75
CA VAL A 254 -3.52 4.92 -6.32
C VAL A 254 -2.26 5.54 -5.72
N SER A 255 -1.13 5.43 -6.43
CA SER A 255 0.15 5.99 -6.02
C SER A 255 0.10 7.51 -5.93
N ASP A 256 -0.52 8.18 -6.90
CA ASP A 256 -0.73 9.64 -6.89
C ASP A 256 -1.66 10.08 -5.76
N LYS A 257 -2.70 9.31 -5.45
CA LYS A 257 -3.59 9.59 -4.30
C LYS A 257 -2.82 9.50 -2.98
N LEU A 258 -2.01 8.45 -2.81
CA LEU A 258 -1.16 8.27 -1.62
C LEU A 258 -0.07 9.33 -1.54
N TYR A 259 0.58 9.65 -2.65
CA TYR A 259 1.57 10.72 -2.77
C TYR A 259 0.97 12.07 -2.39
N ASN A 260 -0.24 12.38 -2.87
CA ASN A 260 -0.90 13.61 -2.51
C ASN A 260 -1.11 13.70 -0.99
N MET A 261 -1.59 12.60 -0.40
CA MET A 261 -1.89 12.50 1.03
C MET A 261 -0.65 12.51 1.93
N MET A 262 0.41 11.79 1.55
CA MET A 262 1.56 11.49 2.42
C MET A 262 2.78 12.36 2.14
N VAL A 263 2.87 12.99 0.96
CA VAL A 263 4.06 13.75 0.55
C VAL A 263 3.69 15.16 0.17
N TYR A 264 2.83 15.34 -0.83
CA TYR A 264 2.58 16.65 -1.42
C TYR A 264 1.88 17.60 -0.45
N GLU A 265 0.70 17.25 0.08
CA GLU A 265 -0.02 18.12 1.02
C GLU A 265 0.79 18.40 2.30
N PRO A 266 1.40 17.39 2.96
CA PRO A 266 2.29 17.65 4.10
C PRO A 266 3.45 18.60 3.76
N TYR A 267 4.07 18.46 2.58
CA TYR A 267 5.13 19.38 2.16
C TYR A 267 4.63 20.81 2.03
N LEU A 268 3.48 21.02 1.35
CA LEU A 268 2.91 22.36 1.19
C LEU A 268 2.65 23.02 2.55
N MET A 269 2.19 22.24 3.52
CA MET A 269 1.95 22.74 4.86
C MET A 269 3.25 23.06 5.61
N LEU A 270 4.27 22.21 5.52
CA LEU A 270 5.55 22.48 6.18
C LEU A 270 6.27 23.68 5.54
N GLN A 271 6.22 23.81 4.22
CA GLN A 271 6.96 24.83 3.48
C GLN A 271 6.21 26.17 3.39
N TYR A 272 4.88 26.15 3.28
CA TYR A 272 4.05 27.33 3.02
C TYR A 272 2.94 27.56 4.06
N ALA A 273 2.71 26.64 4.99
CA ALA A 273 1.56 26.64 5.91
C ALA A 273 0.21 26.74 5.21
N LYS A 274 0.14 26.17 4.00
CA LYS A 274 -1.00 26.21 3.09
C LYS A 274 -1.25 24.82 2.53
N THR A 275 -2.43 24.63 1.95
CA THR A 275 -2.84 23.39 1.29
C THR A 275 -2.99 23.62 -0.21
N SER A 276 -3.12 22.55 -1.00
CA SER A 276 -3.33 22.70 -2.45
C SER A 276 -4.61 23.46 -2.83
N SER A 277 -5.60 23.53 -1.93
CA SER A 277 -6.86 24.23 -2.13
C SER A 277 -6.79 25.75 -1.86
N ASP A 278 -5.67 26.26 -1.32
CA ASP A 278 -5.51 27.68 -1.01
C ASP A 278 -5.30 28.50 -2.31
N PRO A 279 -6.16 29.49 -2.62
CA PRO A 279 -6.05 30.29 -3.85
C PRO A 279 -4.73 31.08 -3.99
N GLU A 280 -4.07 31.41 -2.88
CA GLU A 280 -2.80 32.14 -2.89
C GLU A 280 -1.60 31.24 -3.21
N LEU A 281 -1.77 29.91 -3.19
CA LEU A 281 -0.74 28.93 -3.47
C LEU A 281 -0.88 28.37 -4.90
N THR A 282 -0.41 29.15 -5.88
CA THR A 282 -0.45 28.73 -7.29
C THR A 282 0.57 27.63 -7.60
N GLN A 283 0.22 26.75 -8.56
CA GLN A 283 1.13 25.71 -9.05
C GLN A 283 2.49 26.27 -9.48
N GLY A 284 2.51 27.41 -10.18
CA GLY A 284 3.75 28.08 -10.58
C GLY A 284 4.62 28.53 -9.40
N ARG A 285 4.00 28.92 -8.27
CA ARG A 285 4.74 29.28 -7.03
C ARG A 285 5.41 28.06 -6.40
N ILE A 286 4.73 26.92 -6.37
CA ILE A 286 5.26 25.67 -5.81
C ILE A 286 6.42 25.15 -6.69
N GLN A 287 6.21 25.11 -8.01
CA GLN A 287 7.18 24.60 -8.97
C GLN A 287 8.49 25.40 -8.99
N LYS A 288 8.44 26.71 -8.74
CA LYS A 288 9.64 27.55 -8.65
C LYS A 288 10.67 27.06 -7.62
N ILE A 289 10.24 26.41 -6.55
CA ILE A 289 11.15 25.83 -5.56
C ILE A 289 11.43 24.36 -5.88
N LEU A 290 10.39 23.56 -6.15
CA LEU A 290 10.53 22.11 -6.36
C LEU A 290 11.33 21.74 -7.62
N ALA A 291 11.31 22.57 -8.67
CA ALA A 291 12.01 22.28 -9.93
C ALA A 291 13.54 22.24 -9.79
N PHE A 292 14.09 22.85 -8.75
CA PHE A 292 15.54 22.90 -8.53
C PHE A 292 15.95 21.97 -7.38
N LYS A 293 17.17 21.42 -7.44
CA LYS A 293 17.71 20.59 -6.36
C LYS A 293 18.06 21.41 -5.11
N PRO A 294 18.00 20.82 -3.91
CA PRO A 294 18.46 21.45 -2.67
C PRO A 294 19.90 21.96 -2.80
N GLY A 295 20.19 23.10 -2.19
CA GLY A 295 21.53 23.70 -2.19
C GLY A 295 21.99 24.32 -3.52
N SER A 296 21.15 24.34 -4.56
CA SER A 296 21.43 25.07 -5.79
C SER A 296 21.24 26.57 -5.61
N THR A 297 22.07 27.38 -6.28
CA THR A 297 21.98 28.85 -6.25
C THR A 297 20.61 29.34 -6.76
N ALA A 298 20.08 28.69 -7.80
CA ALA A 298 18.76 28.99 -8.36
C ALA A 298 17.65 28.81 -7.31
N ARG A 299 17.65 27.70 -6.57
CA ARG A 299 16.67 27.43 -5.51
C ARG A 299 16.75 28.45 -4.38
N GLN A 300 17.96 28.78 -3.92
CA GLN A 300 18.16 29.78 -2.88
C GLN A 300 17.60 31.16 -3.29
N ASN A 301 17.80 31.57 -4.55
CA ASN A 301 17.23 32.80 -5.07
C ASN A 301 15.69 32.76 -5.09
N MET A 302 15.09 31.64 -5.46
CA MET A 302 13.63 31.47 -5.43
C MET A 302 13.07 31.51 -4.00
N VAL A 303 13.78 30.96 -3.01
CA VAL A 303 13.42 31.05 -1.59
C VAL A 303 13.51 32.50 -1.09
N LYS A 304 14.54 33.25 -1.51
CA LYS A 304 14.67 34.69 -1.20
C LYS A 304 13.50 35.49 -1.76
N GLU A 305 13.09 35.22 -3.00
CA GLU A 305 11.90 35.84 -3.60
C GLU A 305 10.62 35.49 -2.84
N GLU A 306 10.49 34.23 -2.41
CA GLU A 306 9.33 33.74 -1.66
C GLU A 306 9.14 34.52 -0.35
N VAL A 307 10.22 34.73 0.42
CA VAL A 307 10.19 35.56 1.64
C VAL A 307 9.83 37.00 1.31
N LYS A 308 10.51 37.62 0.35
CA LYS A 308 10.34 39.05 0.05
C LYS A 308 8.97 39.40 -0.52
N LYS A 309 8.41 38.52 -1.35
CA LYS A 309 7.19 38.80 -2.12
C LYS A 309 5.92 38.32 -1.43
N PHE A 310 6.00 37.20 -0.71
CA PHE A 310 4.84 36.57 -0.09
C PHE A 310 4.89 36.57 1.45
N ASN A 311 5.96 37.09 2.06
CA ASN A 311 6.15 37.18 3.51
C ASN A 311 5.87 35.84 4.22
N ASN A 312 6.36 34.74 3.63
CA ASN A 312 6.09 33.40 4.12
C ASN A 312 6.92 33.13 5.40
N PRO A 313 6.29 33.04 6.59
CA PRO A 313 7.03 32.87 7.85
C PRO A 313 7.57 31.45 8.04
N MET A 314 7.08 30.47 7.28
CA MET A 314 7.54 29.09 7.41
C MET A 314 9.01 28.97 7.00
N VAL A 315 9.41 29.68 5.94
CA VAL A 315 10.78 29.66 5.40
C VAL A 315 11.73 30.62 6.12
N THR A 316 11.32 31.25 7.22
CA THR A 316 12.17 32.13 8.04
C THR A 316 12.44 31.51 9.41
N THR A 317 13.17 32.22 10.27
CA THR A 317 13.46 31.80 11.65
C THR A 317 12.21 31.63 12.51
N GLU A 318 11.10 32.27 12.15
CA GLU A 318 9.84 32.23 12.92
C GLU A 318 9.12 30.87 12.82
N GLY A 319 9.16 30.25 11.63
CA GLY A 319 8.42 29.01 11.35
C GLY A 319 9.14 27.72 11.75
N VAL A 320 10.44 27.76 12.03
CA VAL A 320 11.26 26.55 12.21
C VAL A 320 10.74 25.64 13.33
N PHE A 321 10.31 26.22 14.47
CA PHE A 321 9.72 25.45 15.57
C PHE A 321 8.30 24.94 15.29
N GLN A 322 7.54 25.69 14.49
CA GLN A 322 6.19 25.29 14.09
C GLN A 322 6.27 24.05 13.19
N ARG A 323 7.20 24.04 12.23
CA ARG A 323 7.52 22.87 11.40
C ARG A 323 7.90 21.65 12.21
N LEU A 324 8.75 21.80 13.23
CA LEU A 324 9.13 20.68 14.10
C LEU A 324 7.91 20.02 14.78
N THR A 325 6.97 20.85 15.25
CA THR A 325 5.74 20.37 15.91
C THR A 325 4.87 19.59 14.92
N LEU A 326 4.69 20.12 13.71
CA LEU A 326 3.94 19.46 12.64
C LEU A 326 4.60 18.15 12.20
N LEU A 327 5.94 18.13 12.10
CA LEU A 327 6.71 16.95 11.72
C LEU A 327 6.53 15.79 12.70
N ILE A 328 6.49 16.06 14.01
CA ILE A 328 6.27 15.01 15.03
C ILE A 328 4.88 14.37 14.83
N LEU A 329 3.85 15.19 14.60
CA LEU A 329 2.49 14.71 14.33
C LEU A 329 2.41 13.91 13.03
N LEU A 330 3.07 14.41 11.97
CA LEU A 330 3.19 13.76 10.68
C LEU A 330 3.86 12.39 10.81
N CYS A 331 4.97 12.31 11.55
CA CYS A 331 5.65 11.03 11.79
C CYS A 331 4.71 9.99 12.40
N VAL A 332 3.98 10.35 13.46
CA VAL A 332 3.06 9.41 14.13
C VAL A 332 1.92 9.00 13.19
N SER A 333 1.28 9.97 12.54
CA SER A 333 0.13 9.70 11.68
C SER A 333 0.49 8.90 10.42
N HIS A 334 1.57 9.26 9.74
CA HIS A 334 1.99 8.62 8.49
C HIS A 334 2.63 7.26 8.75
N PHE A 335 3.22 7.04 9.93
CA PHE A 335 3.65 5.71 10.32
C PHE A 335 2.46 4.77 10.53
N ILE A 336 1.41 5.24 11.23
CA ILE A 336 0.17 4.47 11.41
C ILE A 336 -0.49 4.20 10.05
N LEU A 337 -0.72 5.23 9.23
CA LEU A 337 -1.33 5.08 7.91
C LEU A 337 -0.49 4.16 7.01
N GLY A 338 0.82 4.37 6.96
CA GLY A 338 1.73 3.57 6.17
C GLY A 338 1.70 2.09 6.55
N LEU A 339 1.69 1.76 7.85
CA LEU A 339 1.55 0.37 8.30
C LEU A 339 0.21 -0.26 7.87
N LEU A 340 -0.88 0.49 7.90
CA LEU A 340 -2.19 0.01 7.46
C LEU A 340 -2.20 -0.25 5.95
N PHE A 341 -1.62 0.65 5.16
CA PHE A 341 -1.51 0.48 3.70
C PHE A 341 -0.61 -0.68 3.32
N LEU A 342 0.53 -0.85 3.99
CA LEU A 342 1.41 -2.01 3.81
C LEU A 342 0.70 -3.32 4.17
N PHE A 343 -0.13 -3.32 5.21
CA PHE A 343 -0.93 -4.50 5.57
C PHE A 343 -1.91 -4.86 4.45
N ILE A 344 -2.59 -3.88 3.86
CA ILE A 344 -3.54 -4.07 2.75
C ILE A 344 -2.82 -4.53 1.47
N ALA A 345 -1.69 -3.92 1.13
CA ALA A 345 -0.85 -4.30 0.01
C ALA A 345 -0.31 -5.74 0.15
N GLY A 346 0.24 -6.06 1.33
CA GLY A 346 0.73 -7.41 1.63
C GLY A 346 -0.39 -8.45 1.61
N ALA A 347 -1.56 -8.11 2.14
CA ALA A 347 -2.77 -8.91 2.06
C ALA A 347 -3.13 -9.26 0.60
N MET A 348 -3.12 -8.27 -0.28
CA MET A 348 -3.42 -8.45 -1.70
C MET A 348 -2.44 -9.43 -2.35
N ILE A 349 -1.13 -9.26 -2.13
CA ILE A 349 -0.08 -10.14 -2.65
C ILE A 349 -0.25 -11.58 -2.13
N VAL A 350 -0.50 -11.75 -0.82
CA VAL A 350 -0.71 -13.07 -0.22
C VAL A 350 -1.86 -13.83 -0.89
N TYR A 351 -2.97 -13.16 -1.21
CA TYR A 351 -4.07 -13.83 -1.91
C TYR A 351 -3.75 -14.23 -3.35
N GLN A 352 -2.89 -13.48 -4.04
CA GLN A 352 -2.39 -13.92 -5.36
C GLN A 352 -1.57 -15.23 -5.22
N PHE A 353 -0.69 -15.32 -4.21
CA PHE A 353 0.05 -16.55 -3.96
C PHE A 353 -0.83 -17.72 -3.49
N LEU A 354 -1.83 -17.46 -2.64
CA LEU A 354 -2.78 -18.49 -2.22
C LEU A 354 -3.62 -19.02 -3.38
N PHE A 355 -3.96 -18.16 -4.35
CA PHE A 355 -4.65 -18.53 -5.58
C PHE A 355 -3.81 -19.51 -6.43
N LEU A 356 -2.53 -19.20 -6.63
CA LEU A 356 -1.59 -20.10 -7.31
C LEU A 356 -1.40 -21.42 -6.54
N LEU A 357 -1.23 -21.33 -5.22
CA LEU A 357 -1.01 -22.50 -4.37
C LEU A 357 -2.20 -23.46 -4.39
N ILE A 358 -3.43 -22.95 -4.31
CA ILE A 358 -4.61 -23.82 -4.33
C ILE A 358 -4.81 -24.47 -5.70
N ALA A 359 -4.35 -23.86 -6.80
CA ALA A 359 -4.39 -24.47 -8.12
C ALA A 359 -3.59 -25.78 -8.16
N LEU A 360 -2.45 -25.87 -7.46
CA LEU A 360 -1.64 -27.09 -7.35
C LEU A 360 -2.41 -28.26 -6.70
N PHE A 361 -3.46 -27.99 -5.92
CA PHE A 361 -4.32 -29.01 -5.32
C PHE A 361 -5.44 -29.49 -6.25
N ALA A 362 -5.61 -28.91 -7.44
CA ALA A 362 -6.66 -29.29 -8.38
C ALA A 362 -6.62 -30.79 -8.73
N PRO A 363 -5.47 -31.41 -9.08
CA PRO A 363 -5.41 -32.83 -9.43
C PRO A 363 -5.99 -33.75 -8.35
N PHE A 364 -5.67 -33.46 -7.08
CA PHE A 364 -6.22 -34.19 -5.94
C PHE A 364 -7.72 -33.94 -5.78
N ALA A 365 -8.16 -32.69 -5.87
CA ALA A 365 -9.56 -32.34 -5.68
C ALA A 365 -10.48 -33.01 -6.72
N PHE A 366 -10.08 -33.00 -7.99
CA PHE A 366 -10.82 -33.66 -9.07
C PHE A 366 -10.79 -35.19 -8.94
N LEU A 367 -9.65 -35.79 -8.56
CA LEU A 367 -9.53 -37.24 -8.37
C LEU A 367 -10.48 -37.72 -7.26
N MET A 368 -10.51 -37.02 -6.12
CA MET A 368 -11.38 -37.37 -5.01
C MET A 368 -12.86 -37.21 -5.36
N ALA A 369 -13.21 -36.15 -6.09
CA ALA A 369 -14.58 -35.87 -6.50
C ALA A 369 -15.16 -36.87 -7.52
N LEU A 370 -14.34 -37.77 -8.09
CA LEU A 370 -14.82 -38.87 -8.92
C LEU A 370 -15.76 -39.79 -8.17
N ASN A 371 -15.53 -40.00 -6.87
CA ASN A 371 -16.49 -40.68 -6.03
C ASN A 371 -17.63 -39.70 -5.70
N PRO A 372 -18.90 -39.98 -6.08
CA PRO A 372 -20.01 -39.07 -5.82
C PRO A 372 -20.18 -38.70 -4.35
N ALA A 373 -19.79 -39.60 -3.44
CA ALA A 373 -19.80 -39.35 -1.99
C ALA A 373 -18.90 -38.17 -1.57
N TRP A 374 -17.87 -37.87 -2.38
CA TRP A 374 -16.84 -36.87 -2.13
C TRP A 374 -16.86 -35.75 -3.18
N SER A 375 -17.92 -35.63 -3.97
CA SER A 375 -18.10 -34.58 -4.99
C SER A 375 -17.94 -33.16 -4.43
N SER A 376 -18.25 -32.97 -3.13
CA SER A 376 -18.06 -31.71 -2.42
C SER A 376 -16.59 -31.27 -2.34
N VAL A 377 -15.61 -32.17 -2.49
CA VAL A 377 -14.18 -31.82 -2.45
C VAL A 377 -13.82 -30.88 -3.60
N ALA A 378 -14.18 -31.22 -4.84
CA ALA A 378 -13.94 -30.36 -6.00
C ALA A 378 -14.74 -29.06 -5.93
N VAL A 379 -15.99 -29.11 -5.46
CA VAL A 379 -16.81 -27.90 -5.27
C VAL A 379 -16.18 -26.95 -4.25
N ASN A 380 -15.71 -27.48 -3.12
CA ASN A 380 -15.08 -26.68 -2.07
C ASN A 380 -13.71 -26.15 -2.50
N TRP A 381 -12.94 -26.95 -3.25
CA TRP A 381 -11.71 -26.51 -3.89
C TRP A 381 -11.99 -25.36 -4.86
N PHE A 382 -12.95 -25.51 -5.76
CA PHE A 382 -13.30 -24.49 -6.75
C PHE A 382 -13.79 -23.20 -6.08
N LYS A 383 -14.61 -23.31 -5.02
CA LYS A 383 -14.99 -22.16 -4.19
C LYS A 383 -13.78 -21.44 -3.64
N LYS A 384 -12.79 -22.14 -3.07
CA LYS A 384 -11.56 -21.51 -2.56
C LYS A 384 -10.73 -20.88 -3.67
N PHE A 385 -10.58 -21.58 -4.79
CA PHE A 385 -9.86 -21.11 -5.97
C PHE A 385 -10.42 -19.77 -6.47
N VAL A 386 -11.71 -19.70 -6.80
CA VAL A 386 -12.36 -18.43 -7.19
C VAL A 386 -12.38 -17.43 -6.03
N GLY A 387 -12.58 -17.92 -4.80
CA GLY A 387 -12.69 -17.10 -3.61
C GLY A 387 -11.45 -16.29 -3.26
N TYR A 388 -10.24 -16.81 -3.48
CA TYR A 388 -9.02 -16.03 -3.26
C TYR A 388 -8.94 -14.82 -4.19
N GLN A 389 -9.33 -15.00 -5.45
CA GLN A 389 -9.34 -13.90 -6.40
C GLN A 389 -10.46 -12.89 -6.10
N LEU A 390 -11.63 -13.35 -5.65
CA LEU A 390 -12.69 -12.46 -5.16
C LEU A 390 -12.26 -11.68 -3.92
N ILE A 391 -11.49 -12.28 -3.00
CA ILE A 391 -10.97 -11.56 -1.83
C ILE A 391 -9.94 -10.51 -2.26
N LYS A 392 -9.04 -10.81 -3.21
CA LYS A 392 -8.12 -9.84 -3.81
C LYS A 392 -8.88 -8.62 -4.35
N LEU A 393 -9.93 -8.86 -5.15
CA LEU A 393 -10.81 -7.82 -5.67
C LEU A 393 -11.44 -7.00 -4.55
N ILE A 394 -12.05 -7.65 -3.55
CA ILE A 394 -12.71 -6.98 -2.43
C ILE A 394 -11.74 -6.06 -1.67
N ILE A 395 -10.50 -6.52 -1.46
CA ILE A 395 -9.45 -5.71 -0.80
C ILE A 395 -9.11 -4.49 -1.65
N GLY A 396 -8.96 -4.63 -2.97
CA GLY A 396 -8.67 -3.52 -3.88
C GLY A 396 -9.77 -2.46 -3.89
N VAL A 397 -11.03 -2.89 -3.98
CA VAL A 397 -12.21 -2.00 -3.93
C VAL A 397 -12.28 -1.26 -2.61
N PHE A 398 -12.08 -1.98 -1.51
CA PHE A 398 -12.10 -1.39 -0.17
C PHE A 398 -10.98 -0.35 0.00
N PHE A 399 -9.79 -0.64 -0.50
CA PHE A 399 -8.67 0.29 -0.48
C PHE A 399 -8.96 1.56 -1.29
N SER A 400 -9.51 1.40 -2.49
CA SER A 400 -9.96 2.52 -3.33
C SER A 400 -10.95 3.43 -2.61
N MET A 401 -11.98 2.84 -1.99
CA MET A 401 -12.99 3.58 -1.23
C MET A 401 -12.35 4.32 -0.05
N LEU A 402 -11.40 3.68 0.65
CA LEU A 402 -10.67 4.29 1.75
C LEU A 402 -9.87 5.52 1.29
N LEU A 403 -9.17 5.43 0.15
CA LEU A 403 -8.45 6.56 -0.43
C LEU A 403 -9.40 7.68 -0.88
N THR A 404 -10.53 7.33 -1.46
CA THR A 404 -11.53 8.31 -1.92
C THR A 404 -12.17 9.07 -0.76
N ILE A 405 -12.58 8.37 0.31
CA ILE A 405 -13.10 9.00 1.54
C ILE A 405 -12.04 9.89 2.18
N SER A 406 -10.79 9.43 2.18
CA SER A 406 -9.67 10.20 2.72
C SER A 406 -9.50 11.53 2.00
N GLN A 407 -9.54 11.52 0.67
CA GLN A 407 -9.44 12.73 -0.14
C GLN A 407 -10.62 13.67 0.10
N PHE A 408 -11.84 13.13 0.14
CA PHE A 408 -13.03 13.91 0.47
C PHE A 408 -12.93 14.61 1.83
N LEU A 409 -12.33 13.96 2.83
CA LEU A 409 -12.12 14.58 4.13
C LEU A 409 -11.20 15.81 4.04
N TYR A 410 -10.13 15.74 3.24
CA TYR A 410 -9.24 16.88 3.03
C TYR A 410 -9.96 18.06 2.35
N THR A 411 -10.89 17.80 1.44
CA THR A 411 -11.71 18.86 0.80
C THR A 411 -12.76 19.45 1.74
N MET A 412 -13.42 18.63 2.56
CA MET A 412 -14.52 19.05 3.44
C MET A 412 -14.06 19.67 4.76
N SER A 413 -12.91 19.22 5.27
CA SER A 413 -12.29 19.70 6.50
C SER A 413 -10.90 20.22 6.19
N PRO A 414 -10.81 21.27 5.35
CA PRO A 414 -9.53 21.71 4.85
C PRO A 414 -8.72 22.31 6.03
N PRO A 415 -7.45 21.92 6.19
CA PRO A 415 -6.61 22.28 7.33
C PRO A 415 -6.51 23.78 7.65
N ASP A 416 -6.69 24.64 6.65
CA ASP A 416 -6.77 26.09 6.75
C ASP A 416 -7.98 26.57 7.57
N LYS A 417 -9.11 25.85 7.53
CA LYS A 417 -10.36 26.23 8.23
C LYS A 417 -10.52 25.57 9.59
N VAL A 418 -10.18 24.29 9.70
CA VAL A 418 -10.44 23.49 10.92
C VAL A 418 -9.18 23.17 11.73
N GLY A 419 -8.00 23.50 11.19
CA GLY A 419 -6.71 23.20 11.80
C GLY A 419 -6.20 21.80 11.46
N TYR A 420 -4.90 21.71 11.19
CA TYR A 420 -4.28 20.50 10.66
C TYR A 420 -4.35 19.28 11.57
N ILE A 421 -4.19 19.50 12.89
CA ILE A 421 -4.29 18.43 13.88
C ILE A 421 -5.66 17.73 13.80
N TRP A 422 -6.71 18.53 13.59
CA TRP A 422 -8.07 18.03 13.50
C TRP A 422 -8.28 17.20 12.22
N THR A 423 -7.80 17.69 11.07
CA THR A 423 -7.87 16.96 9.80
C THR A 423 -7.15 15.61 9.89
N ILE A 424 -5.91 15.58 10.41
CA ILE A 424 -5.17 14.32 10.62
C ILE A 424 -5.91 13.39 11.60
N ALA A 425 -6.47 13.94 12.69
CA ALA A 425 -7.16 13.12 13.68
C ALA A 425 -8.41 12.45 13.10
N ILE A 426 -9.25 13.19 12.35
CA ILE A 426 -10.41 12.60 11.67
C ILE A 426 -9.95 11.60 10.61
N GLN A 427 -8.89 11.92 9.85
CA GLN A 427 -8.32 11.03 8.85
C GLN A 427 -7.94 9.68 9.46
N LEU A 428 -7.21 9.70 10.58
CA LEU A 428 -6.87 8.48 11.32
C LEU A 428 -8.10 7.76 11.84
N ILE A 429 -9.07 8.46 12.42
CA ILE A 429 -10.32 7.86 12.92
C ILE A 429 -11.11 7.18 11.80
N LEU A 430 -11.22 7.81 10.63
CA LEU A 430 -11.94 7.24 9.48
C LEU A 430 -11.23 6.00 8.96
N VAL A 431 -9.92 6.08 8.71
CA VAL A 431 -9.13 4.96 8.20
C VAL A 431 -9.18 3.77 9.18
N ILE A 432 -8.98 4.04 10.48
CA ILE A 432 -9.07 3.01 11.53
C ILE A 432 -10.50 2.47 11.63
N GLY A 433 -11.52 3.32 11.58
CA GLY A 433 -12.93 2.95 11.66
C GLY A 433 -13.37 2.05 10.51
N VAL A 434 -12.95 2.39 9.29
CA VAL A 434 -13.18 1.61 8.07
C VAL A 434 -12.55 0.22 8.19
N ILE A 435 -11.29 0.15 8.65
CA ILE A 435 -10.59 -1.14 8.89
C ILE A 435 -11.22 -1.93 10.04
N TRP A 436 -11.69 -1.27 11.10
CA TRP A 436 -12.38 -1.91 12.21
C TRP A 436 -13.69 -2.54 11.74
N LYS A 437 -14.43 -1.86 10.86
CA LYS A 437 -15.70 -2.33 10.28
C LYS A 437 -15.54 -3.15 8.99
N ARG A 438 -14.32 -3.55 8.63
CA ARG A 438 -14.03 -4.33 7.41
C ARG A 438 -14.86 -5.61 7.29
N GLU A 439 -15.17 -6.30 8.38
CA GLU A 439 -15.93 -7.56 8.33
C GLU A 439 -17.39 -7.33 7.94
N GLU A 440 -18.01 -6.26 8.44
CA GLU A 440 -19.37 -5.86 8.08
C GLU A 440 -19.42 -5.44 6.61
N LEU A 441 -18.44 -4.66 6.15
CA LEU A 441 -18.34 -4.23 4.74
C LEU A 441 -18.06 -5.42 3.80
N PHE A 442 -17.18 -6.34 4.21
CA PHE A 442 -16.90 -7.58 3.49
C PHE A 442 -18.13 -8.49 3.44
N SER A 443 -19.00 -8.47 4.45
CA SER A 443 -20.20 -9.31 4.47
C SER A 443 -21.22 -8.93 3.40
N ILE A 444 -21.31 -7.64 3.05
CA ILE A 444 -22.20 -7.13 1.99
C ILE A 444 -21.75 -7.64 0.62
N MET A 445 -20.44 -7.59 0.35
CA MET A 445 -19.86 -8.11 -0.90
C MET A 445 -19.83 -9.64 -0.96
N LYS A 446 -19.94 -10.32 0.19
CA LYS A 446 -20.09 -11.79 0.28
C LYS A 446 -21.54 -12.26 0.13
N ALA A 447 -22.54 -11.37 0.12
CA ALA A 447 -23.96 -11.75 0.02
C ALA A 447 -24.30 -12.61 -1.23
N PRO A 448 -23.70 -12.39 -2.42
CA PRO A 448 -23.89 -13.27 -3.57
C PRO A 448 -23.22 -14.65 -3.43
N MET A 449 -22.24 -14.81 -2.52
CA MET A 449 -21.46 -16.04 -2.35
C MET A 449 -22.12 -17.10 -1.46
N GLY A 450 -23.33 -16.83 -0.95
CA GLY A 450 -24.12 -17.74 -0.12
C GLY A 450 -23.62 -17.83 1.33
N LYS A 451 -24.55 -18.10 2.26
CA LYS A 451 -24.25 -18.35 3.68
C LYS A 451 -23.52 -19.68 3.84
N GLY A 452 -22.24 -19.73 3.49
CA GLY A 452 -21.35 -20.84 3.79
C GLY A 452 -20.35 -20.45 4.86
N ASP A 453 -20.44 -21.06 6.05
CA ASP A 453 -19.52 -20.93 7.19
C ASP A 453 -18.03 -21.25 6.87
N SER A 454 -17.69 -21.50 5.61
CA SER A 454 -16.36 -21.93 5.12
C SER A 454 -15.48 -20.79 4.56
N PHE A 455 -15.99 -19.56 4.46
CA PHE A 455 -15.23 -18.38 4.03
C PHE A 455 -14.78 -17.48 5.20
N LYS A 456 -14.34 -18.12 6.27
CA LYS A 456 -13.43 -17.52 7.24
C LYS A 456 -12.02 -17.53 6.67
N GLY A 457 -11.79 -16.72 5.63
CA GLY A 457 -10.50 -16.07 5.47
C GLY A 457 -10.36 -15.05 6.59
N GLU A 458 -10.27 -15.55 7.83
CA GLU A 458 -9.90 -14.72 8.97
C GLU A 458 -8.48 -14.27 8.67
N PHE A 459 -8.35 -13.01 8.24
CA PHE A 459 -7.15 -12.25 8.56
C PHE A 459 -7.05 -12.28 10.08
N ASN A 460 -6.32 -13.26 10.59
CA ASN A 460 -6.00 -13.37 12.00
C ASN A 460 -4.92 -12.33 12.32
N ILE A 461 -5.27 -11.04 12.21
CA ILE A 461 -4.53 -9.90 12.78
C ILE A 461 -4.81 -9.80 14.28
N GLN A 462 -5.28 -10.88 14.92
CA GLN A 462 -5.41 -10.94 16.37
C GLN A 462 -4.03 -10.97 17.05
N MET A 463 -2.95 -11.25 16.30
CA MET A 463 -1.60 -11.46 16.83
C MET A 463 -0.89 -10.24 17.49
N PRO A 464 -1.30 -8.96 17.31
CA PRO A 464 -0.82 -7.88 18.19
C PRO A 464 -1.79 -7.54 19.33
N ILE A 465 -3.11 -7.60 19.09
CA ILE A 465 -4.12 -7.16 20.08
C ILE A 465 -4.28 -8.20 21.19
N ASP A 466 -4.26 -9.50 20.89
CA ASP A 466 -4.34 -10.53 21.94
C ASP A 466 -3.08 -10.58 22.81
N TYR A 467 -1.91 -10.24 22.25
CA TYR A 467 -0.68 -10.09 23.03
C TYR A 467 -0.75 -8.89 23.97
N MET A 468 -1.30 -7.76 23.52
CA MET A 468 -1.53 -6.57 24.36
C MET A 468 -2.59 -6.85 25.45
N THR A 469 -3.66 -7.57 25.12
CA THR A 469 -4.71 -7.95 26.08
C THR A 469 -4.19 -8.94 27.13
N LYS A 470 -3.36 -9.92 26.73
CA LYS A 470 -2.67 -10.81 27.68
C LYS A 470 -1.67 -10.04 28.55
N TYR A 471 -0.90 -9.11 27.98
CA TYR A 471 0.07 -8.32 28.75
C TYR A 471 -0.62 -7.43 29.79
N THR A 472 -1.69 -6.72 29.39
CA THR A 472 -2.48 -5.85 30.27
C THR A 472 -3.23 -6.63 31.34
N GLN A 473 -3.79 -7.80 31.03
CA GLN A 473 -4.39 -8.70 32.04
C GLN A 473 -3.33 -9.30 32.99
N SER A 474 -2.12 -9.60 32.50
CA SER A 474 -1.01 -10.07 33.35
C SER A 474 -0.51 -8.96 34.29
N LEU A 475 -0.51 -7.71 33.83
CA LEU A 475 -0.14 -6.54 34.63
C LEU A 475 -1.22 -6.21 35.66
N ALA A 476 -2.49 -6.25 35.28
CA ALA A 476 -3.62 -6.05 36.19
C ALA A 476 -3.66 -7.13 37.29
N SER A 477 -3.41 -8.40 36.94
CA SER A 477 -3.37 -9.50 37.91
C SER A 477 -2.13 -9.45 38.82
N LYS A 478 -0.96 -9.05 38.31
CA LYS A 478 0.23 -8.80 39.14
C LYS A 478 0.04 -7.59 40.06
N ALA A 479 -0.56 -6.50 39.58
CA ALA A 479 -0.88 -5.33 40.41
C ALA A 479 -1.92 -5.66 41.50
N LYS A 480 -2.90 -6.52 41.20
CA LYS A 480 -3.89 -7.00 42.18
C LYS A 480 -3.25 -7.90 43.25
N LYS A 481 -2.27 -8.73 42.89
CA LYS A 481 -1.47 -9.54 43.85
C LYS A 481 -0.56 -8.69 44.74
N ILE A 482 -0.10 -7.53 44.29
CA ILE A 482 0.72 -6.60 45.10
C ILE A 482 -0.16 -5.84 46.11
N LYS A 483 -1.41 -5.49 45.74
CA LYS A 483 -2.38 -4.90 46.68
C LYS A 483 -2.91 -5.87 47.75
N LEU A 484 -2.88 -7.18 47.49
CA LEU A 484 -3.31 -8.21 48.45
C LEU A 484 -2.20 -8.68 49.42
N ARG A 485 -0.98 -8.13 49.31
CA ARG A 485 0.18 -8.47 50.14
C ARG A 485 0.68 -7.31 51.02
N ARG A 486 -0.18 -6.32 51.29
CA ARG A 486 0.06 -5.29 52.30
C ARG A 486 -0.88 -5.47 53.48
#